data_AF-A0A9E7PNE5-F1
#
_entry.id   AF-A0A9E7PNE5-F1
#
_cell.length_a   1.000
_cell.length_b   1.000
_cell.length_c   1.000
_cell.angle_alpha   90.00
_cell.angle_beta   90.00
_cell.angle_gamma   90.00
#
_symmetry.space_group_name_H-M   'P 1'
#
loop_
_entity.id
_entity.type
_entity.pdbx_description
1 polymer ?
#
loop_
_entity_poly.entity_id
_entity_poly.type
_entity_poly.pdbx_seq_one_letter_code
_entity_poly.pdbx_strand_id
1 'polypeptide(L)'
;MSGSDNNSVEKKHSRVLHCPDCNSTNIYIPAGGYTGNYYHCKDCGYEGALVIEYDDEDFAGEKPADNDRQKIPGDSRSLTAGFIVLLILVALFLMIVILGIAGVF
;
A
#
# COMPACT_ATOMS: atom_id res chain seq x y z
N MET A 1 -1.71 34.14 41.80
CA MET A 1 -2.73 33.35 41.09
C MET A 1 -2.77 33.81 39.64
N SER A 2 -2.30 32.98 38.72
CA SER A 2 -2.81 32.89 37.35
C SER A 2 -2.14 31.68 36.72
N GLY A 3 -2.90 30.59 36.71
CA GLY A 3 -2.56 29.40 35.95
C GLY A 3 -2.65 29.70 34.45
N SER A 4 -1.84 29.00 33.68
CA SER A 4 -1.99 28.86 32.24
C SER A 4 -1.80 27.40 31.89
N ASP A 5 -2.82 26.61 32.25
CA ASP A 5 -3.25 25.51 31.40
C ASP A 5 -3.71 26.18 30.08
N ASN A 6 -3.41 25.71 28.87
CA ASN A 6 -4.19 24.67 28.21
C ASN A 6 -3.58 24.35 26.84
N ASN A 7 -3.22 23.07 26.67
CA ASN A 7 -3.41 22.23 25.49
C ASN A 7 -3.82 22.94 24.17
N SER A 8 -3.01 22.80 23.11
CA SER A 8 -3.40 23.23 21.76
C SER A 8 -2.72 22.37 20.70
N VAL A 9 -3.28 21.15 20.54
CA VAL A 9 -3.30 20.35 19.32
C VAL A 9 -1.92 19.94 18.79
N GLU A 10 -1.51 18.70 19.10
CA GLU A 10 -0.60 17.97 18.22
C GLU A 10 -1.19 17.99 16.79
N LYS A 11 -0.63 18.82 15.91
CA LYS A 11 -1.04 18.88 14.51
C LYS A 11 -0.71 17.55 13.87
N LYS A 12 -1.71 16.68 13.75
CA LYS A 12 -1.58 15.42 13.03
C LYS A 12 -1.57 15.75 11.54
N HIS A 13 -0.38 15.86 10.96
CA HIS A 13 -0.18 16.02 9.51
C HIS A 13 -0.96 14.93 8.76
N SER A 14 -2.05 15.31 8.11
CA SER A 14 -2.85 14.44 7.26
C SER A 14 -2.37 14.60 5.83
N ARG A 15 -1.62 13.61 5.33
CA ARG A 15 -1.33 13.50 3.90
C ARG A 15 -2.62 13.25 3.14
N VAL A 16 -2.93 14.13 2.19
CA VAL A 16 -4.14 14.04 1.36
C VAL A 16 -3.77 13.50 -0.03
N LEU A 17 -4.56 12.55 -0.52
CA LEU A 17 -4.37 11.94 -1.84
C LEU A 17 -5.12 12.75 -2.90
N HIS A 18 -4.44 13.09 -4.00
CA HIS A 18 -4.97 13.84 -5.12
C HIS A 18 -4.87 13.07 -6.44
N CYS A 19 -5.91 13.20 -7.25
CA CYS A 19 -5.99 12.60 -8.56
C CYS A 19 -5.03 13.33 -9.52
N PRO A 20 -4.20 12.61 -10.29
CA PRO A 20 -3.25 13.25 -11.21
C PRO A 20 -3.92 14.00 -12.37
N ASP A 21 -5.15 13.61 -12.74
CA ASP A 21 -5.84 14.18 -13.91
C ASP A 21 -6.65 15.43 -13.54
N CYS A 22 -7.35 15.41 -12.39
CA CYS A 22 -8.30 16.46 -12.02
C CYS A 22 -8.02 17.10 -10.65
N ASN A 23 -6.98 16.66 -9.95
CA ASN A 23 -6.61 17.11 -8.61
C ASN A 23 -7.67 16.87 -7.51
N SER A 24 -8.72 16.11 -7.80
CA SER A 24 -9.74 15.74 -6.83
C SER A 24 -9.17 14.81 -5.75
N THR A 25 -9.65 14.97 -4.53
CA THR A 25 -9.38 14.10 -3.38
C THR A 25 -10.36 12.93 -3.27
N ASN A 26 -11.36 12.87 -4.17
CA ASN A 26 -12.40 11.86 -4.18
C ASN A 26 -11.92 10.57 -4.87
N ILE A 27 -10.89 9.97 -4.29
CA ILE A 27 -10.22 8.78 -4.79
C ILE A 27 -10.57 7.59 -3.90
N TYR A 28 -10.80 6.42 -4.49
CA TYR A 28 -11.07 5.19 -3.77
C TYR A 28 -10.37 4.00 -4.46
N ILE A 29 -10.15 2.93 -3.70
CA ILE A 29 -9.61 1.68 -4.23
C ILE A 29 -10.81 0.75 -4.41
N PRO A 30 -11.22 0.38 -5.64
CA PRO A 30 -12.20 -0.68 -5.81
C PRO A 30 -11.61 -1.97 -5.25
N ALA A 31 -12.44 -2.73 -4.51
CA ALA A 31 -12.06 -3.90 -3.73
C ALA A 31 -10.94 -4.73 -4.41
N GLY A 32 -9.74 -4.67 -3.83
CA GLY A 32 -8.50 -5.12 -4.46
C GLY A 32 -8.24 -6.62 -4.36
N GLY A 33 -7.72 -7.18 -5.44
CA GLY A 33 -6.92 -8.41 -5.45
C GLY A 33 -5.42 -8.10 -5.55
N TYR A 34 -4.58 -9.12 -5.39
CA TYR A 34 -3.10 -9.22 -5.28
C TYR A 34 -2.16 -8.31 -6.11
N THR A 35 -2.65 -7.35 -6.90
CA THR A 35 -1.91 -6.54 -7.89
C THR A 35 -1.57 -5.09 -7.42
N GLY A 36 -1.59 -4.83 -6.11
CA GLY A 36 -1.23 -3.51 -5.56
C GLY A 36 -2.40 -2.52 -5.51
N ASN A 37 -2.13 -1.28 -5.10
CA ASN A 37 -3.16 -0.24 -4.97
C ASN A 37 -3.50 0.33 -6.35
N TYR A 38 -4.71 0.04 -6.83
CA TYR A 38 -5.26 0.62 -8.05
C TYR A 38 -6.36 1.60 -7.64
N TYR A 39 -6.17 2.88 -7.95
CA TYR A 39 -6.99 3.99 -7.49
C TYR A 39 -7.96 4.43 -8.58
N HIS A 40 -9.19 4.73 -8.18
CA HIS A 40 -10.24 5.28 -9.01
C HIS A 40 -10.67 6.64 -8.49
N CYS A 41 -10.72 7.64 -9.36
CA CYS A 41 -11.30 8.95 -9.04
C CYS A 41 -12.78 8.98 -9.42
N LYS A 42 -13.66 9.41 -8.50
CA LYS A 42 -15.09 9.54 -8.78
C LYS A 42 -15.45 10.73 -9.66
N ASP A 43 -14.58 11.73 -9.75
CA ASP A 43 -14.91 13.01 -10.38
C ASP A 43 -14.51 13.06 -11.85
N CYS A 44 -13.35 12.50 -12.22
CA CYS A 44 -12.91 12.43 -13.62
C CYS A 44 -12.86 11.02 -14.21
N GLY A 45 -13.04 9.98 -13.38
CA GLY A 45 -12.90 8.60 -13.83
C GLY A 45 -11.46 8.16 -14.05
N TYR A 46 -10.46 8.85 -13.48
CA TYR A 46 -9.07 8.37 -13.47
C TYR A 46 -9.01 6.96 -12.86
N GLU A 47 -8.30 6.05 -13.52
CA GLU A 47 -8.06 4.68 -13.05
C GLU A 47 -6.57 4.34 -13.21
N GLY A 48 -5.88 4.09 -12.10
CA GLY A 48 -4.44 3.83 -12.16
C GLY A 48 -3.77 3.65 -10.82
N ALA A 49 -2.52 3.20 -10.86
CA ALA A 49 -1.71 2.99 -9.65
C ALA A 49 -1.04 4.28 -9.12
N LEU A 50 -1.19 5.42 -9.82
CA LEU A 50 -0.52 6.68 -9.50
C LEU A 50 -1.49 7.65 -8.83
N VAL A 51 -1.07 8.20 -7.69
CA VAL A 51 -1.77 9.26 -6.96
C VAL A 51 -0.73 10.23 -6.41
N ILE A 52 -1.14 11.46 -6.19
CA ILE A 52 -0.26 12.52 -5.73
C ILE A 52 -0.54 12.80 -4.25
N GLU A 53 0.49 12.80 -3.41
CA GLU A 53 0.40 13.10 -1.98
C GLU A 53 1.09 14.45 -1.72
N TYR A 54 0.38 15.42 -1.14
CA TYR A 54 0.96 16.66 -0.63
C TYR A 54 0.46 16.93 0.78
N ASP A 55 1.25 17.66 1.56
CA ASP A 55 0.84 18.14 2.88
C ASP A 55 0.16 19.51 2.72
N ASP A 56 -0.89 19.76 3.51
CA ASP A 56 -1.63 21.04 3.49
C ASP A 56 -0.76 22.26 3.88
N GLU A 57 0.46 22.02 4.34
CA GLU A 57 1.40 23.01 4.89
C GLU A 57 2.48 23.46 3.88
N ASP A 58 2.56 22.85 2.69
CA ASP A 58 3.71 22.95 1.76
C ASP A 58 3.86 24.33 1.07
N PHE A 59 2.96 25.29 1.33
CA PHE A 59 3.06 26.65 0.79
C PHE A 59 3.73 27.66 1.73
N ALA A 60 4.16 27.25 2.93
CA ALA A 60 4.87 28.13 3.85
C ALA A 60 6.38 27.79 3.93
N GLY A 61 7.06 27.89 2.80
CA GLY A 61 8.48 28.26 2.73
C GLY A 61 9.51 27.27 3.29
N GLU A 62 10.07 26.46 2.41
CA GLU A 62 11.52 26.28 2.18
C GLU A 62 11.62 25.29 1.02
N LYS A 63 12.49 25.52 0.03
CA LYS A 63 12.80 24.49 -0.98
C LYS A 63 14.07 23.75 -0.53
N PRO A 64 14.02 22.54 0.03
CA PRO A 64 15.23 21.75 0.12
C PRO A 64 15.52 21.21 -1.29
N ALA A 65 16.69 21.59 -1.80
CA ALA A 65 17.32 20.85 -2.87
C ALA A 65 17.91 19.58 -2.26
N ASP A 66 17.25 18.42 -2.42
CA ASP A 66 17.93 17.16 -2.23
C ASP A 66 17.63 16.15 -3.34
N ASN A 67 18.73 15.53 -3.73
CA ASN A 67 18.89 14.62 -4.84
C ASN A 67 18.75 13.22 -4.29
N ASP A 68 17.53 12.76 -4.09
CA ASP A 68 17.27 11.36 -3.81
C ASP A 68 16.17 10.87 -4.74
N ARG A 69 16.64 10.25 -5.83
CA ARG A 69 15.88 9.24 -6.54
C ARG A 69 15.49 8.17 -5.51
N GLN A 70 14.32 8.34 -4.90
CA GLN A 70 13.70 7.37 -4.02
C GLN A 70 13.59 6.05 -4.79
N LYS A 71 14.60 5.20 -4.62
CA LYS A 71 14.55 3.79 -4.95
C LYS A 71 13.41 3.26 -4.11
N ILE A 72 12.25 3.02 -4.72
CA ILE A 72 11.13 2.34 -4.07
C ILE A 72 11.71 1.07 -3.46
N PRO A 73 11.86 0.95 -2.12
CA PRO A 73 12.11 -0.32 -1.52
C PRO A 73 10.76 -1.01 -1.55
N GLY A 74 10.47 -1.66 -2.66
CA GLY A 74 9.49 -2.74 -2.67
C GLY A 74 10.06 -3.87 -1.81
N ASP A 75 10.05 -3.69 -0.49
CA ASP A 75 10.08 -4.80 0.45
C ASP A 75 8.70 -5.46 0.38
N SER A 76 8.43 -6.06 -0.79
CA SER A 76 7.53 -7.17 -0.93
C SER A 76 8.11 -8.25 -0.05
N ARG A 77 7.76 -8.20 1.24
CA ARG A 77 7.87 -9.34 2.14
C ARG A 77 7.10 -10.48 1.50
N SER A 78 7.83 -11.22 0.68
CA SER A 78 7.83 -12.63 0.36
C SER A 78 6.62 -13.46 0.83
N LEU A 79 5.39 -12.97 0.62
CA LEU A 79 4.19 -13.82 0.71
C LEU A 79 4.24 -14.87 -0.40
N THR A 80 4.94 -14.61 -1.50
CA THR A 80 5.23 -15.59 -2.55
C THR A 80 6.00 -16.80 -2.00
N ALA A 81 6.98 -16.62 -1.11
CA ALA A 81 7.69 -17.75 -0.52
C ALA A 81 6.77 -18.61 0.36
N GLY A 82 5.87 -17.99 1.12
CA GLY A 82 4.91 -18.72 1.96
C GLY A 82 3.97 -19.62 1.14
N PHE A 83 3.38 -19.08 0.07
CA PHE A 83 2.52 -19.85 -0.82
C PHE A 83 3.29 -20.95 -1.57
N ILE A 84 4.51 -20.68 -2.05
CA ILE A 84 5.34 -21.68 -2.73
C ILE A 84 5.69 -22.84 -1.79
N VAL A 85 6.10 -22.54 -0.55
CA VAL A 85 6.41 -23.57 0.46
C VAL A 85 5.16 -24.39 0.79
N LEU A 86 4.00 -23.75 0.98
CA LEU A 86 2.73 -24.44 1.23
C LEU A 86 2.34 -25.36 0.06
N LEU A 87 2.45 -24.89 -1.18
CA LEU A 87 2.16 -25.68 -2.38
C LEU A 87 3.09 -26.88 -2.52
N ILE A 88 4.39 -26.72 -2.25
CA ILE A 88 5.35 -27.82 -2.25
C ILE A 88 4.99 -28.86 -1.18
N LEU A 89 4.66 -28.42 0.05
CA LEU A 89 4.26 -29.34 1.12
C LEU A 89 2.99 -30.11 0.78
N VAL A 90 1.98 -29.45 0.22
CA VAL A 90 0.73 -30.10 -0.22
C VAL A 90 1.02 -31.09 -1.36
N ALA A 91 1.82 -30.70 -2.35
CA ALA A 91 2.18 -31.59 -3.46
C ALA A 91 2.95 -32.83 -2.99
N LEU A 92 3.93 -32.67 -2.09
CA LEU A 92 4.68 -33.78 -1.51
C LEU A 92 3.78 -34.72 -0.72
N PHE A 93 2.86 -34.18 0.09
CA PHE A 93 1.89 -34.98 0.83
C PHE A 93 1.00 -35.80 -0.11
N LEU A 94 0.47 -35.19 -1.17
CA LEU A 94 -0.34 -35.88 -2.17
C LEU A 94 0.45 -36.97 -2.89
N MET A 95 1.70 -36.72 -3.26
CA MET A 95 2.57 -37.73 -3.88
C MET A 95 2.79 -38.93 -2.96
N ILE A 96 3.05 -38.72 -1.67
CA ILE A 96 3.22 -39.79 -0.69
C ILE A 96 1.93 -40.61 -0.55
N VAL A 97 0.77 -39.94 -0.47
CA VAL A 97 -0.54 -40.60 -0.36
C VAL A 97 -0.85 -41.43 -1.61
N ILE A 98 -0.63 -40.88 -2.81
CA ILE A 98 -0.87 -41.58 -4.08
C ILE A 98 0.05 -42.81 -4.21
N LEU A 99 1.34 -42.66 -3.90
CA LEU A 99 2.31 -43.78 -3.92
C LEU A 99 1.98 -44.84 -2.88
N GLY A 100 1.51 -44.44 -1.69
CA GLY A 100 1.10 -45.36 -0.63
C GLY A 100 -0.15 -46.16 -1.00
N ILE A 101 -1.15 -45.52 -1.61
CA ILE A 101 -2.37 -46.21 -2.06
C ILE A 101 -2.07 -47.13 -3.24
N ALA A 102 -1.25 -46.68 -4.20
CA ALA A 102 -0.87 -47.48 -5.36
C ALA A 102 0.08 -48.65 -5.01
N GLY A 103 0.86 -48.56 -3.93
CA GLY A 103 1.76 -49.62 -3.47
C GLY A 103 1.11 -50.63 -2.50
N VAL A 104 -0.12 -50.39 -2.06
CA VAL A 104 -0.88 -51.25 -1.13
C VAL A 104 -1.95 -52.10 -1.85
N PHE A 105 -2.10 -51.95 -3.17
CA PHE A 105 -2.95 -52.79 -4.01
C PHE A 105 -2.15 -53.71 -4.95
#